data_AF-A0A7V0ISM3-F1
#
_entry.id   AF-A0A7V0ISM3-F1
#
_cell.length_a   1.000
_cell.length_b   1.000
_cell.length_c   1.000
_cell.angle_alpha   90.00
_cell.angle_beta   90.00
_cell.angle_gamma   90.00
#
_symmetry.space_group_name_H-M   'P 1'
#
loop_
_entity.id
_entity.type
_entity.pdbx_description
1 polymer ?
#
loop_
_entity_poly.entity_id
_entity_poly.type
_entity_poly.pdbx_seq_one_letter_code
_entity_poly.pdbx_strand_id
1 'polypeptide(L)'
;MKRIDFESLWDQLLAEGRGSITSSEIRDDTGGSAEAIRAATSNAIAKGLLFSPTKGLYVPVPPHYRSWRVVPADHFIDAMMAHLDCGYYVGFLSAAAHWGAAHQAVQEYQVVVDRHVLDRDIERVRLRFHQTRHLRGRDSVRVSGPEAMLVVATPNQCAVDLVASPRWGGGFSNVATVLAELPDLDGERLAQLADLRARPIAQRLGWLLEQAGAEVDLGPLELLARSRTRTALLDARQTRGGDRDTRWKVLVNAHVEADS
;
A
#
# COMPACT_ATOMS: atom_id res chain seq x y z
N MET A 1 -41.01 5.40 3.24
CA MET A 1 -39.83 4.55 3.44
C MET A 1 -39.90 4.00 4.87
N LYS A 2 -39.87 2.67 5.07
CA LYS A 2 -39.88 2.10 6.43
C LYS A 2 -38.56 2.47 7.11
N ARG A 3 -38.60 3.16 8.24
CA ARG A 3 -37.39 3.44 9.05
C ARG A 3 -36.83 2.12 9.53
N ILE A 4 -35.56 1.87 9.21
CA ILE A 4 -34.84 0.67 9.65
C ILE A 4 -34.40 0.89 11.10
N ASP A 5 -34.56 -0.13 11.94
CA ASP A 5 -34.07 -0.11 13.32
C ASP A 5 -32.54 -0.28 13.35
N PHE A 6 -31.88 0.37 14.30
CA PHE A 6 -30.41 0.34 14.40
C PHE A 6 -29.86 -1.06 14.66
N GLU A 7 -30.63 -1.97 15.28
CA GLU A 7 -30.17 -3.33 15.52
C GLU A 7 -30.13 -4.18 14.24
N SER A 8 -31.09 -4.01 13.32
CA SER A 8 -31.13 -4.79 12.07
C SER A 8 -30.34 -4.14 10.93
N LEU A 9 -29.98 -2.87 11.05
CA LEU A 9 -29.28 -2.12 10.00
C LEU A 9 -27.97 -2.80 9.57
N TRP A 10 -27.16 -3.27 10.51
CA TRP A 10 -25.83 -3.81 10.20
C TRP A 10 -25.89 -5.13 9.44
N ASP A 11 -26.84 -6.01 9.82
CA ASP A 11 -27.07 -7.26 9.11
C ASP A 11 -27.68 -7.02 7.73
N GLN A 12 -28.52 -6.00 7.59
CA GLN A 12 -29.05 -5.58 6.29
C GLN A 12 -27.94 -5.08 5.36
N LEU A 13 -27.01 -4.26 5.85
CA LEU A 13 -25.85 -3.82 5.07
C LEU A 13 -25.02 -5.01 4.56
N LEU A 14 -24.77 -5.99 5.43
CA LEU A 14 -24.09 -7.23 5.05
C LEU A 14 -24.87 -8.01 3.99
N ALA A 15 -26.20 -8.13 4.14
CA ALA A 15 -27.06 -8.83 3.19
C ALA A 15 -27.12 -8.13 1.81
N GLU A 16 -27.00 -6.80 1.79
CA GLU A 16 -26.95 -5.99 0.57
C GLU A 16 -25.55 -5.91 -0.06
N GLY A 17 -24.53 -6.49 0.59
CA GLY A 17 -23.14 -6.39 0.15
C GLY A 17 -22.53 -5.00 0.33
N ARG A 18 -23.11 -4.14 1.18
CA ARG A 18 -22.58 -2.82 1.52
C ARG A 18 -21.48 -2.96 2.58
N GLY A 19 -20.23 -3.00 2.12
CA GLY A 19 -19.03 -3.12 2.98
C GLY A 19 -18.70 -1.89 3.84
N SER A 20 -19.40 -0.77 3.67
CA SER A 20 -19.25 0.39 4.56
C SER A 20 -20.48 1.29 4.54
N ILE A 21 -20.58 2.15 5.55
CA ILE A 21 -21.63 3.17 5.65
C ILE A 21 -21.12 4.41 6.40
N THR A 22 -21.55 5.59 5.96
CA THR A 22 -21.21 6.89 6.56
C THR A 22 -22.26 7.34 7.58
N SER A 23 -21.89 8.26 8.48
CA SER A 23 -22.86 8.92 9.38
C SER A 23 -23.98 9.66 8.63
N SER A 24 -23.73 10.12 7.39
CA SER A 24 -24.75 10.70 6.50
C SER A 24 -25.73 9.65 6.03
N GLU A 25 -25.25 8.54 5.48
CA GLU A 25 -26.13 7.47 5.00
C GLU A 25 -26.95 6.86 6.15
N ILE A 26 -26.37 6.66 7.34
CA ILE A 26 -27.14 6.18 8.50
C ILE A 26 -28.29 7.15 8.82
N ARG A 27 -28.05 8.46 8.75
CA ARG A 27 -29.08 9.47 9.00
C ARG A 27 -30.16 9.42 7.93
N ASP A 28 -29.78 9.26 6.67
CA ASP A 28 -30.72 9.20 5.55
C ASP A 28 -31.57 7.91 5.61
N ASP A 29 -30.96 6.78 6.01
CA ASP A 29 -31.60 5.46 6.11
C ASP A 29 -32.53 5.35 7.34
N THR A 30 -32.20 5.98 8.47
CA THR A 30 -32.93 5.84 9.75
C THR A 30 -33.75 7.06 10.16
N GLY A 31 -33.41 8.24 9.65
CA GLY A 31 -33.93 9.53 10.13
C GLY A 31 -33.53 9.85 11.57
N GLY A 32 -32.49 9.22 12.11
CA GLY A 32 -32.02 9.41 13.48
C GLY A 32 -31.31 10.75 13.70
N SER A 33 -31.37 11.28 14.93
CA SER A 33 -30.55 12.44 15.31
C SER A 33 -29.07 12.06 15.40
N ALA A 34 -28.18 13.06 15.41
CA ALA A 34 -26.75 12.82 15.57
C ALA A 34 -26.42 12.08 16.88
N GLU A 35 -27.17 12.33 17.94
CA GLU A 35 -27.07 11.64 19.24
C GLU A 35 -27.49 10.18 19.15
N ALA A 36 -28.62 9.90 18.50
CA ALA A 36 -29.10 8.54 18.30
C ALA A 36 -28.11 7.71 17.47
N ILE A 37 -27.60 8.27 16.38
CA ILE A 37 -26.61 7.61 15.52
C ILE A 37 -25.31 7.33 16.29
N ARG A 38 -24.84 8.29 17.09
CA ARG A 38 -23.64 8.10 17.93
C ARG A 38 -23.86 6.99 18.94
N ALA A 39 -25.00 6.99 19.65
CA ALA A 39 -25.31 5.95 20.62
C ALA A 39 -25.41 4.56 19.98
N ALA A 40 -26.10 4.45 18.84
CA ALA A 40 -26.24 3.21 18.10
C ALA A 40 -24.91 2.66 17.60
N THR A 41 -24.10 3.50 16.96
CA THR A 41 -22.78 3.08 16.44
C THR A 41 -21.81 2.74 17.55
N SER A 42 -21.79 3.49 18.66
CA SER A 42 -20.98 3.14 19.84
C SER A 42 -21.40 1.80 20.45
N ASN A 43 -22.70 1.52 20.57
CA ASN A 43 -23.19 0.23 21.06
C ASN A 43 -22.80 -0.92 20.13
N ALA A 44 -22.96 -0.74 18.82
CA ALA A 44 -22.59 -1.74 17.82
C ALA A 44 -21.08 -2.02 17.82
N ILE A 45 -20.23 -1.00 17.94
CA ILE A 45 -18.78 -1.16 18.09
C ILE A 45 -18.45 -1.93 19.37
N ALA A 46 -19.09 -1.59 20.50
CA ALA A 46 -18.90 -2.31 21.77
C ALA A 46 -19.29 -3.79 21.66
N LYS A 47 -20.30 -4.13 20.85
CA LYS A 47 -20.71 -5.51 20.54
C LYS A 47 -19.84 -6.20 19.47
N GLY A 48 -18.88 -5.50 18.84
CA GLY A 48 -18.09 -6.02 17.72
C GLY A 48 -18.91 -6.20 16.43
N LEU A 49 -20.04 -5.50 16.33
CA LEU A 49 -20.92 -5.52 15.16
C LEU A 49 -20.37 -4.70 13.99
N LEU A 50 -19.72 -3.59 14.34
CA LEU A 50 -19.08 -2.64 13.45
C LEU A 50 -17.69 -2.27 13.98
N PHE A 51 -16.86 -1.70 13.14
CA PHE A 51 -15.73 -0.85 13.56
C PHE A 51 -15.71 0.45 12.76
N SER A 52 -14.90 1.41 13.19
CA SER A 52 -14.74 2.69 12.50
C SER A 52 -13.28 2.90 12.13
N PRO A 53 -12.90 2.83 10.85
CA PRO A 53 -11.51 3.06 10.43
C PRO A 53 -11.14 4.56 10.46
N THR A 54 -12.13 5.43 10.32
CA THR A 54 -11.99 6.88 10.47
C THR A 54 -13.33 7.48 10.89
N LYS A 55 -13.29 8.66 11.51
CA LYS A 55 -14.47 9.33 12.04
C LYS A 55 -15.55 9.48 10.96
N GLY A 56 -16.75 8.98 11.27
CA GLY A 56 -17.93 9.11 10.41
C GLY A 56 -18.02 8.06 9.30
N LEU A 57 -17.08 7.12 9.25
CA LEU A 57 -17.16 5.91 8.42
C LEU A 57 -17.21 4.68 9.31
N TYR A 58 -18.10 3.75 8.99
CA TYR A 58 -18.31 2.50 9.71
C TYR A 58 -18.28 1.33 8.74
N VAL A 59 -17.68 0.22 9.19
CA VAL A 59 -17.56 -1.02 8.42
C VAL A 59 -18.24 -2.12 9.23
N PRO A 60 -19.29 -2.77 8.69
CA PRO A 60 -19.90 -3.91 9.34
C PRO A 60 -18.92 -5.09 9.34
N VAL A 61 -18.87 -5.81 10.46
CA VAL A 61 -18.02 -7.01 10.58
C VAL A 61 -18.90 -8.21 10.25
N PRO A 62 -18.59 -9.04 9.24
CA PRO A 62 -19.31 -10.28 8.99
C PRO A 62 -19.15 -11.30 10.14
N PRO A 63 -20.09 -12.27 10.30
CA PRO A 63 -20.00 -13.30 11.33
C PRO A 63 -18.64 -14.03 11.40
N HIS A 64 -18.04 -14.35 10.24
CA HIS A 64 -16.76 -15.05 10.16
C HIS A 64 -15.55 -14.21 10.60
N TYR A 65 -15.69 -12.89 10.72
CA TYR A 65 -14.67 -11.98 11.28
C TYR A 65 -15.00 -11.47 12.69
N ARG A 66 -16.08 -11.94 13.33
CA ARG A 66 -16.52 -11.45 14.66
C ARG A 66 -15.45 -11.60 15.74
N SER A 67 -14.69 -12.68 15.73
CA SER A 67 -13.59 -12.90 16.69
C SER A 67 -12.43 -11.92 16.49
N TRP A 68 -12.32 -11.31 15.30
CA TRP A 68 -11.31 -10.32 14.97
C TRP A 68 -11.82 -8.89 15.21
N ARG A 69 -13.15 -8.70 15.24
CA ARG A 69 -13.85 -7.41 15.38
C ARG A 69 -13.46 -6.38 14.32
N VAL A 70 -12.80 -6.83 13.26
CA VAL A 70 -12.31 -6.06 12.13
C VAL A 70 -12.23 -7.00 10.93
N VAL A 71 -12.41 -6.46 9.73
CA VAL A 71 -12.15 -7.20 8.47
C VAL A 71 -10.73 -6.87 7.96
N PRO A 72 -10.16 -7.70 7.07
CA PRO A 72 -8.91 -7.38 6.40
C PRO A 72 -8.92 -6.00 5.71
N ALA A 73 -7.76 -5.34 5.62
CA ALA A 73 -7.67 -3.96 5.17
C ALA A 73 -8.13 -3.75 3.72
N ASP A 74 -7.90 -4.74 2.87
CA ASP A 74 -8.35 -4.83 1.48
C ASP A 74 -9.88 -4.82 1.31
N HIS A 75 -10.65 -5.05 2.38
CA HIS A 75 -12.11 -4.94 2.33
C HIS A 75 -12.60 -3.48 2.43
N PHE A 76 -11.88 -2.60 3.14
CA PHE A 76 -12.39 -1.26 3.47
C PHE A 76 -11.48 -0.10 3.07
N ILE A 77 -10.26 -0.36 2.61
CA ILE A 77 -9.30 0.72 2.33
C ILE A 77 -9.81 1.66 1.23
N ASP A 78 -10.46 1.15 0.18
CA ASP A 78 -11.04 1.98 -0.89
C ASP A 78 -12.11 2.93 -0.35
N ALA A 79 -13.06 2.41 0.43
CA ALA A 79 -14.09 3.21 1.08
C ALA A 79 -13.50 4.25 2.06
N MET A 80 -12.48 3.88 2.82
CA MET A 80 -11.78 4.80 3.73
C MET A 80 -11.10 5.94 2.97
N MET A 81 -10.42 5.64 1.87
CA MET A 81 -9.72 6.64 1.08
C MET A 81 -10.70 7.56 0.34
N ALA A 82 -11.80 7.00 -0.18
CA ALA A 82 -12.90 7.77 -0.77
C ALA A 82 -13.55 8.72 0.25
N HIS A 83 -13.83 8.24 1.47
CA HIS A 83 -14.41 9.06 2.55
C HIS A 83 -13.47 10.19 3.02
N LEU A 84 -12.15 9.97 2.93
CA LEU A 84 -11.15 10.98 3.25
C LEU A 84 -10.84 11.93 2.09
N ASP A 85 -11.46 11.74 0.92
CA ASP A 85 -11.12 12.43 -0.34
C ASP A 85 -9.61 12.40 -0.61
N CYS A 86 -9.04 11.20 -0.50
CA CYS A 86 -7.60 10.95 -0.60
C CYS A 86 -7.30 10.03 -1.79
N GLY A 87 -6.48 10.50 -2.73
CA GLY A 87 -5.95 9.63 -3.77
C GLY A 87 -4.99 8.62 -3.15
N TYR A 88 -5.10 7.35 -3.57
CA TYR A 88 -4.27 6.29 -3.01
C TYR A 88 -3.92 5.19 -4.01
N TYR A 89 -2.95 4.35 -3.63
CA TYR A 89 -2.80 2.99 -4.10
C TYR A 89 -2.15 2.11 -3.01
N VAL A 90 -2.43 0.82 -3.02
CA VAL A 90 -1.74 -0.19 -2.21
C VAL A 90 -0.32 -0.34 -2.75
N GLY A 91 0.69 -0.15 -1.91
CA GLY A 91 2.09 -0.06 -2.31
C GLY A 91 3.03 -1.00 -1.54
N PHE A 92 4.32 -0.94 -1.87
CA PHE A 92 5.39 -1.65 -1.16
C PHE A 92 5.12 -3.16 -0.98
N LEU A 93 5.33 -3.72 0.22
CA LEU A 93 5.15 -5.15 0.46
C LEU A 93 3.69 -5.59 0.34
N SER A 94 2.73 -4.71 0.66
CA SER A 94 1.31 -5.02 0.43
C SER A 94 1.00 -5.16 -1.05
N ALA A 95 1.59 -4.34 -1.91
CA ALA A 95 1.47 -4.51 -3.37
C ALA A 95 2.23 -5.75 -3.85
N ALA A 96 3.45 -6.00 -3.37
CA ALA A 96 4.22 -7.19 -3.72
C ALA A 96 3.45 -8.48 -3.38
N ALA A 97 2.77 -8.52 -2.23
CA ALA A 97 1.92 -9.65 -1.84
C ALA A 97 0.76 -9.88 -2.80
N HIS A 98 0.14 -8.82 -3.35
CA HIS A 98 -0.88 -8.96 -4.40
C HIS A 98 -0.34 -9.59 -5.68
N TRP A 99 0.97 -9.47 -5.94
CA TRP A 99 1.66 -10.06 -7.09
C TRP A 99 2.38 -11.37 -6.78
N GLY A 100 2.20 -11.93 -5.58
CA GLY A 100 2.85 -13.19 -5.18
C GLY A 100 4.33 -13.07 -4.81
N ALA A 101 4.89 -11.86 -4.78
CA ALA A 101 6.31 -11.58 -4.58
C ALA A 101 6.66 -11.20 -3.13
N ALA A 102 5.84 -11.65 -2.18
CA ALA A 102 6.07 -11.46 -0.75
C ALA A 102 5.50 -12.66 0.01
N HIS A 103 6.36 -13.63 0.31
CA HIS A 103 5.98 -14.87 1.01
C HIS A 103 5.84 -14.71 2.53
N GLN A 104 6.43 -13.66 3.12
CA GLN A 104 6.25 -13.33 4.53
C GLN A 104 4.90 -12.63 4.74
N ALA A 105 4.20 -12.98 5.80
CA ALA A 105 2.96 -12.31 6.19
C ALA A 105 3.25 -10.83 6.44
N VAL A 106 2.80 -9.97 5.52
CA VAL A 106 2.97 -8.53 5.65
C VAL A 106 2.24 -8.07 6.91
N GLN A 107 2.99 -7.70 7.94
CA GLN A 107 2.44 -7.32 9.25
C GLN A 107 1.65 -6.01 9.21
N GLU A 108 1.95 -5.17 8.21
CA GLU A 108 1.38 -3.84 8.03
C GLU A 108 0.77 -3.71 6.64
N TYR A 109 -0.45 -3.19 6.55
CA TYR A 109 -1.05 -2.83 5.28
C TYR A 109 -0.57 -1.45 4.85
N GLN A 110 0.24 -1.42 3.79
CA GLN A 110 1.01 -0.27 3.34
C GLN A 110 0.33 0.41 2.17
N VAL A 111 0.02 1.69 2.35
CA VAL A 111 -0.76 2.47 1.40
C VAL A 111 -0.01 3.75 1.05
N VAL A 112 0.10 4.04 -0.24
CA VAL A 112 0.67 5.30 -0.71
C VAL A 112 -0.46 6.29 -0.94
N VAL A 113 -0.30 7.52 -0.45
CA VAL A 113 -1.34 8.56 -0.44
C VAL A 113 -0.82 9.90 -0.97
N ASP A 114 -1.68 10.73 -1.57
CA ASP A 114 -1.30 12.05 -2.09
C ASP A 114 -1.29 13.17 -1.03
N ARG A 115 -1.87 12.91 0.14
CA ARG A 115 -1.89 13.83 1.29
C ARG A 115 -1.55 13.11 2.57
N HIS A 116 -1.27 13.90 3.61
CA HIS A 116 -0.97 13.35 4.91
C HIS A 116 -2.20 12.63 5.48
N VAL A 117 -2.04 11.34 5.76
CA VAL A 117 -3.01 10.48 6.46
C VAL A 117 -2.26 9.88 7.65
N LEU A 118 -2.89 9.92 8.83
CA LEU A 118 -2.31 9.33 10.04
C LEU A 118 -2.40 7.81 9.99
N ASP A 119 -1.33 7.15 10.41
CA ASP A 119 -1.31 5.70 10.64
C ASP A 119 -2.43 5.27 11.59
N ARG A 120 -2.96 4.06 11.38
CA ARG A 120 -4.09 3.54 12.14
C ARG A 120 -3.86 2.11 12.56
N ASP A 121 -4.04 1.87 13.86
CA ASP A 121 -4.09 0.53 14.42
C ASP A 121 -5.53 0.25 14.82
N ILE A 122 -6.16 -0.74 14.17
CA ILE A 122 -7.56 -1.12 14.37
C ILE A 122 -7.56 -2.61 14.69
N GLU A 123 -7.76 -2.95 15.96
CA GLU A 123 -7.66 -4.33 16.44
C GLU A 123 -6.34 -4.97 16.02
N ARG A 124 -6.36 -5.92 15.08
CA ARG A 124 -5.17 -6.58 14.50
C ARG A 124 -4.66 -5.96 13.20
N VAL A 125 -5.44 -5.08 12.57
CA VAL A 125 -5.04 -4.39 11.34
C VAL A 125 -4.11 -3.23 11.70
N ARG A 126 -3.01 -3.12 10.97
CA ARG A 126 -2.02 -2.04 11.10
C ARG A 126 -1.93 -1.34 9.74
N LEU A 127 -2.52 -0.16 9.61
CA LEU A 127 -2.45 0.65 8.40
C LEU A 127 -1.27 1.62 8.51
N ARG A 128 -0.44 1.65 7.47
CA ARG A 128 0.70 2.57 7.37
C ARG A 128 0.60 3.36 6.08
N PHE A 129 0.70 4.68 6.20
CA PHE A 129 0.51 5.59 5.08
C PHE A 129 1.82 6.28 4.68
N HIS A 130 2.20 6.09 3.42
CA HIS A 130 3.34 6.78 2.83
C HIS A 130 2.86 7.92 1.94
N GLN A 131 3.08 9.15 2.39
CA GLN A 131 2.74 10.31 1.58
C GLN A 131 3.73 10.48 0.42
N THR A 132 3.20 10.66 -0.80
CA THR A 132 3.99 11.04 -1.97
C THR A 132 3.33 12.19 -2.73
N ARG A 133 4.15 13.11 -3.24
CA ARG A 133 3.71 14.13 -4.21
C ARG A 133 3.60 13.60 -5.64
N HIS A 134 4.08 12.38 -5.89
CA HIS A 134 4.18 11.77 -7.21
C HIS A 134 3.00 10.84 -7.54
N LEU A 135 1.84 11.07 -6.90
CA LEU A 135 0.65 10.25 -7.16
C LEU A 135 0.09 10.50 -8.58
N ARG A 136 0.34 11.68 -9.15
CA ARG A 136 0.14 12.00 -10.57
C ARG A 136 1.33 11.46 -11.35
N GLY A 137 1.13 10.39 -12.13
CA GLY A 137 2.20 9.62 -12.76
C GLY A 137 2.45 8.25 -12.12
N ARG A 138 1.62 7.85 -11.15
CA ARG A 138 1.61 6.48 -10.62
C ARG A 138 1.28 5.47 -11.72
N ASP A 139 1.94 4.33 -11.66
CA ASP A 139 1.58 3.15 -12.45
C ASP A 139 0.84 2.16 -11.54
N SER A 140 -0.48 2.10 -11.68
CA SER A 140 -1.36 1.33 -10.79
C SER A 140 -2.52 0.74 -11.57
N VAL A 141 -3.00 -0.42 -11.16
CA VAL A 141 -4.13 -1.13 -11.77
C VAL A 141 -5.27 -1.31 -10.77
N ARG A 142 -6.49 -1.47 -11.28
CA ARG A 142 -7.63 -1.86 -10.45
C ARG A 142 -7.72 -3.38 -10.39
N VAL A 143 -7.60 -3.94 -9.20
CA VAL A 143 -7.71 -5.37 -8.93
C VAL A 143 -9.01 -5.64 -8.18
N SER A 144 -9.67 -6.76 -8.46
CA SER A 144 -10.85 -7.18 -7.69
C SER A 144 -10.42 -7.57 -6.28
N GLY A 145 -10.85 -6.82 -5.28
CA GLY A 145 -10.79 -7.22 -3.88
C GLY A 145 -12.07 -7.99 -3.46
N PRO A 146 -12.13 -8.46 -2.21
CA PRO A 146 -13.27 -9.22 -1.69
C PRO A 146 -14.59 -8.43 -1.67
N GLU A 147 -14.54 -7.14 -1.33
CA GLU A 147 -15.72 -6.28 -1.19
C GLU A 147 -15.70 -5.06 -2.12
N ALA A 148 -14.54 -4.70 -2.68
CA ALA A 148 -14.38 -3.55 -3.56
C ALA A 148 -13.22 -3.74 -4.55
N MET A 149 -13.20 -2.92 -5.60
CA MET A 149 -12.03 -2.81 -6.46
C MET A 149 -10.93 -2.02 -5.75
N LEU A 150 -9.71 -2.55 -5.72
CA LEU A 150 -8.55 -1.91 -5.11
C LEU A 150 -7.66 -1.27 -6.17
N VAL A 151 -7.08 -0.12 -5.86
CA VAL A 151 -6.00 0.46 -6.67
C VAL A 151 -4.67 -0.07 -6.13
N VAL A 152 -3.95 -0.89 -6.91
CA VAL A 152 -2.70 -1.55 -6.51
C VAL A 152 -1.57 -1.09 -7.43
N ALA A 153 -0.37 -0.83 -6.88
CA ALA A 153 0.82 -0.56 -7.69
C ALA A 153 1.07 -1.70 -8.69
N THR A 154 1.45 -1.39 -9.94
CA THR A 154 1.98 -2.43 -10.86
C THR A 154 3.29 -3.02 -10.30
N PRO A 155 3.74 -4.19 -10.76
CA PRO A 155 5.06 -4.70 -10.37
C PRO A 155 6.18 -3.69 -10.57
N ASN A 156 6.17 -2.98 -11.71
CA ASN A 156 7.14 -1.92 -12.02
C ASN A 156 7.07 -0.74 -11.03
N GLN A 157 5.87 -0.27 -10.66
CA GLN A 157 5.71 0.78 -9.65
C GLN A 157 6.16 0.32 -8.26
N CYS A 158 5.82 -0.92 -7.90
CA CYS A 158 6.20 -1.55 -6.64
C CYS A 158 7.72 -1.60 -6.49
N ALA A 159 8.43 -2.08 -7.52
CA ALA A 159 9.88 -2.13 -7.57
C ALA A 159 10.52 -0.76 -7.33
N VAL A 160 10.04 0.28 -8.05
CA VAL A 160 10.53 1.65 -7.91
C VAL A 160 10.25 2.21 -6.51
N ASP A 161 9.07 1.96 -5.94
CA ASP A 161 8.71 2.44 -4.60
C ASP A 161 9.56 1.78 -3.51
N LEU A 162 9.77 0.46 -3.59
CA LEU A 162 10.61 -0.29 -2.66
C LEU A 162 12.05 0.23 -2.65
N VAL A 163 12.63 0.49 -3.83
CA VAL A 163 14.00 1.04 -3.93
C VAL A 163 14.07 2.50 -3.49
N ALA A 164 13.03 3.29 -3.75
CA ALA A 164 12.97 4.68 -3.31
C ALA A 164 12.86 4.80 -1.78
N SER A 165 12.15 3.86 -1.15
CA SER A 165 11.88 3.84 0.29
C SER A 165 12.12 2.45 0.92
N PRO A 166 13.37 1.94 0.97
CA PRO A 166 13.68 0.56 1.37
C PRO A 166 13.18 0.15 2.75
N ARG A 167 13.02 1.10 3.68
CA ARG A 167 12.45 0.84 5.00
C ARG A 167 11.03 0.27 4.96
N TRP A 168 10.26 0.61 3.92
CA TRP A 168 8.91 0.06 3.71
C TRP A 168 8.96 -1.36 3.15
N GLY A 169 10.09 -1.73 2.53
CA GLY A 169 10.40 -3.09 2.10
C GLY A 169 11.22 -3.90 3.10
N GLY A 170 11.30 -3.52 4.38
CA GLY A 170 12.09 -4.26 5.37
C GLY A 170 13.62 -4.12 5.25
N GLY A 171 14.11 -3.20 4.42
CA GLY A 171 15.54 -2.99 4.14
C GLY A 171 15.98 -3.54 2.80
N PHE A 172 17.22 -3.25 2.39
CA PHE A 172 17.70 -3.56 1.03
C PHE A 172 17.76 -5.06 0.71
N SER A 173 18.12 -5.92 1.68
CA SER A 173 18.11 -7.38 1.50
C SER A 173 16.71 -7.89 1.13
N ASN A 174 15.70 -7.60 1.94
CA ASN A 174 14.33 -8.02 1.64
C ASN A 174 13.77 -7.34 0.38
N VAL A 175 14.16 -6.10 0.09
CA VAL A 175 13.83 -5.48 -1.20
C VAL A 175 14.43 -6.27 -2.36
N ALA A 176 15.68 -6.73 -2.29
CA ALA A 176 16.29 -7.53 -3.33
C ALA A 176 15.55 -8.87 -3.52
N THR A 177 15.19 -9.57 -2.44
CA THR A 177 14.35 -10.78 -2.49
C THR A 177 13.03 -10.51 -3.22
N VAL A 178 12.29 -9.49 -2.80
CA VAL A 178 11.00 -9.14 -3.42
C VAL A 178 11.16 -8.77 -4.91
N LEU A 179 12.23 -8.06 -5.26
CA LEU A 179 12.51 -7.69 -6.66
C LEU A 179 12.75 -8.93 -7.55
N ALA A 180 13.34 -10.01 -7.02
CA ALA A 180 13.54 -11.25 -7.77
C ALA A 180 12.22 -11.97 -8.10
N GLU A 181 11.22 -11.85 -7.22
CA GLU A 181 9.94 -12.55 -7.32
C GLU A 181 8.84 -11.74 -8.03
N LEU A 182 9.04 -10.44 -8.25
CA LEU A 182 8.04 -9.59 -8.91
C LEU A 182 7.82 -10.03 -10.37
N PRO A 183 6.57 -10.31 -10.78
CA PRO A 183 6.28 -10.73 -12.13
C PRO A 183 6.25 -9.54 -13.11
N ASP A 184 6.35 -9.84 -14.41
CA ASP A 184 6.05 -8.90 -15.50
C ASP A 184 6.80 -7.55 -15.42
N LEU A 185 8.06 -7.59 -14.97
CA LEU A 185 8.93 -6.41 -14.96
C LEU A 185 9.30 -6.00 -16.40
N ASP A 186 9.23 -4.69 -16.66
CA ASP A 186 9.54 -4.10 -17.96
C ASP A 186 10.64 -3.04 -17.80
N GLY A 187 11.78 -3.28 -18.46
CA GLY A 187 12.98 -2.44 -18.33
C GLY A 187 12.76 -0.98 -18.72
N GLU A 188 12.02 -0.72 -19.80
CA GLU A 188 11.72 0.64 -20.25
C GLU A 188 10.81 1.35 -19.25
N ARG A 189 9.79 0.64 -18.75
CA ARG A 189 8.85 1.17 -17.77
C ARG A 189 9.53 1.48 -16.45
N LEU A 190 10.39 0.58 -15.95
CA LEU A 190 11.21 0.81 -14.76
C LEU A 190 12.08 2.06 -14.92
N ALA A 191 12.74 2.21 -16.07
CA ALA A 191 13.57 3.38 -16.37
C ALA A 191 12.75 4.68 -16.39
N GLN A 192 11.60 4.70 -17.06
CA GLN A 192 10.69 5.85 -17.09
C GLN A 192 10.22 6.24 -15.68
N LEU A 193 9.75 5.26 -14.89
CA LEU A 193 9.26 5.49 -13.53
C LEU A 193 10.37 5.98 -12.60
N ALA A 194 11.58 5.41 -12.71
CA ALA A 194 12.73 5.83 -11.91
C ALA A 194 13.18 7.26 -12.24
N ASP A 195 13.20 7.65 -13.52
CA ASP A 195 13.60 8.99 -13.96
C ASP A 195 12.60 10.07 -13.48
N LEU A 196 11.30 9.75 -13.46
CA LEU A 196 10.27 10.64 -12.90
C LEU A 196 10.46 10.92 -11.40
N ARG A 197 11.12 10.02 -10.67
CA ARG A 197 11.37 10.16 -9.24
C ARG A 197 12.69 10.88 -8.97
N ALA A 198 13.81 10.24 -9.29
CA ALA A 198 15.16 10.82 -9.18
C ALA A 198 16.19 9.86 -9.79
N ARG A 199 17.21 10.39 -10.48
CA ARG A 199 18.28 9.57 -11.09
C ARG A 199 18.96 8.54 -10.17
N PRO A 200 19.24 8.85 -8.88
CA PRO A 200 19.78 7.84 -7.95
C PRO A 200 18.90 6.61 -7.78
N ILE A 201 17.58 6.70 -8.02
CA ILE A 201 16.68 5.55 -7.96
C ILE A 201 16.96 4.60 -9.12
N ALA A 202 17.16 5.10 -10.34
CA ALA A 202 17.52 4.25 -11.48
C ALA A 202 18.85 3.50 -11.23
N GLN A 203 19.83 4.17 -10.62
CA GLN A 203 21.12 3.59 -10.27
C GLN A 203 20.97 2.45 -9.24
N ARG A 204 20.23 2.68 -8.15
CA ARG A 204 19.99 1.66 -7.12
C ARG A 204 19.12 0.52 -7.62
N LEU A 205 18.09 0.83 -8.40
CA LEU A 205 17.14 -0.14 -8.92
C LEU A 205 17.84 -1.12 -9.86
N GLY A 206 18.64 -0.61 -10.80
CA GLY A 206 19.41 -1.46 -11.70
C GLY A 206 20.43 -2.32 -10.95
N TRP A 207 21.14 -1.76 -9.97
CA TRP A 207 22.07 -2.54 -9.14
C TRP A 207 21.34 -3.63 -8.36
N LEU A 208 20.22 -3.33 -7.70
CA LEU A 208 19.45 -4.31 -6.91
C LEU A 208 18.84 -5.40 -7.77
N LEU A 209 18.27 -5.08 -8.94
CA LEU A 209 17.73 -6.07 -9.87
C LEU A 209 18.81 -7.01 -10.40
N GLU A 210 20.01 -6.47 -10.69
CA GLU A 210 21.16 -7.29 -11.09
C GLU A 210 21.62 -8.21 -9.96
N GLN A 211 21.72 -7.72 -8.73
CA GLN A 211 22.09 -8.57 -7.58
C GLN A 211 21.03 -9.62 -7.25
N ALA A 212 19.75 -9.29 -7.46
CA ALA A 212 18.63 -10.18 -7.26
C ALA A 212 18.50 -11.24 -8.37
N GLY A 213 19.25 -11.12 -9.47
CA GLY A 213 19.13 -12.01 -10.62
C GLY A 213 17.79 -11.91 -11.34
N ALA A 214 17.13 -10.75 -11.28
CA ALA A 214 15.81 -10.55 -11.87
C ALA A 214 15.86 -10.69 -13.41
N GLU A 215 14.90 -11.45 -13.96
CA GLU A 215 14.79 -11.68 -15.41
C GLU A 215 14.14 -10.47 -16.11
N VAL A 216 14.90 -9.39 -16.31
CA VAL A 216 14.44 -8.17 -16.99
C VAL A 216 15.57 -7.52 -17.79
N ASP A 217 15.25 -6.84 -18.89
CA ASP A 217 16.24 -6.03 -19.61
C ASP A 217 16.63 -4.79 -18.79
N LEU A 218 17.87 -4.79 -18.30
CA LEU A 218 18.43 -3.70 -17.51
C LEU A 218 19.06 -2.57 -18.35
N GLY A 219 19.12 -2.73 -19.68
CA GLY A 219 19.71 -1.76 -20.61
C GLY A 219 19.13 -0.34 -20.47
N PRO A 220 17.80 -0.15 -20.44
CA PRO A 220 17.19 1.17 -20.26
C PRO A 220 17.61 1.87 -18.95
N LEU A 221 17.68 1.12 -17.84
CA LEU A 221 18.15 1.63 -16.55
C LEU A 221 19.64 1.99 -16.59
N GLU A 222 20.45 1.16 -17.27
CA GLU A 222 21.89 1.39 -17.40
C GLU A 222 22.19 2.68 -18.19
N LEU A 223 21.43 2.95 -19.26
CA LEU A 223 21.54 4.19 -20.02
C LEU A 223 21.30 5.43 -19.13
N LEU A 224 20.26 5.39 -18.30
CA LEU A 224 19.99 6.45 -17.31
C LEU A 224 21.12 6.56 -16.29
N ALA A 225 21.60 5.43 -15.76
CA ALA A 225 22.69 5.38 -14.78
C ALA A 225 24.02 5.90 -15.33
N ARG A 226 24.26 5.83 -16.64
CA ARG A 226 25.48 6.36 -17.28
C ARG A 226 25.41 7.85 -17.64
N SER A 227 24.21 8.43 -17.75
CA SER A 227 23.95 9.81 -18.25
C SER A 227 24.43 10.97 -17.34
N ARG A 228 25.74 11.32 -17.36
CA ARG A 228 26.35 12.42 -16.56
C ARG A 228 25.92 12.47 -15.08
N THR A 229 25.50 11.33 -14.54
CA THR A 229 25.07 11.11 -13.16
C THR A 229 26.27 11.02 -12.23
N ARG A 230 26.12 11.58 -11.03
CA ARG A 230 27.05 11.37 -9.92
C ARG A 230 26.87 9.95 -9.37
N THR A 231 27.90 9.44 -8.69
CA THR A 231 27.79 8.19 -7.96
C THR A 231 26.79 8.34 -6.81
N ALA A 232 25.80 7.46 -6.73
CA ALA A 232 24.83 7.41 -5.65
C ALA A 232 25.32 6.48 -4.52
N LEU A 233 24.99 6.77 -3.27
CA LEU A 233 25.08 5.77 -2.20
C LEU A 233 23.96 4.75 -2.38
N LEU A 234 24.22 3.47 -2.10
CA LEU A 234 23.16 2.46 -2.01
C LEU A 234 22.18 2.84 -0.91
N ASP A 235 22.63 2.95 0.35
CA ASP A 235 21.84 3.55 1.44
C ASP A 235 22.26 5.02 1.66
N ALA A 236 21.37 5.95 1.31
CA ALA A 236 21.59 7.38 1.52
C ALA A 236 21.73 7.79 2.99
N ARG A 237 21.29 6.95 3.92
CA ARG A 237 21.28 7.25 5.37
C ARG A 237 22.54 6.76 6.07
N GLN A 238 23.33 5.93 5.41
CA GLN A 238 24.58 5.40 5.96
C GLN A 238 25.77 6.25 5.55
N THR A 239 26.86 6.12 6.31
CA THR A 239 28.11 6.81 5.99
C THR A 239 28.63 6.42 4.62
N ARG A 240 29.34 7.35 3.98
CA ARG A 240 30.00 7.09 2.71
C ARG A 240 31.15 6.10 2.93
N GLY A 241 31.14 4.98 2.21
CA GLY A 241 32.13 3.92 2.27
C GLY A 241 31.73 2.75 1.37
N GLY A 242 32.53 1.70 1.33
CA GLY A 242 32.25 0.52 0.52
C GLY A 242 32.70 0.62 -0.94
N ASP A 243 32.52 -0.48 -1.67
CA ASP A 243 33.02 -0.63 -3.03
C ASP A 243 32.15 0.13 -4.03
N ARG A 244 32.82 0.64 -5.08
CA ARG A 244 32.15 1.35 -6.16
C ARG A 244 31.81 0.38 -7.28
N ASP A 245 30.52 0.19 -7.50
CA ASP A 245 30.03 -0.37 -8.74
C ASP A 245 30.13 0.68 -9.86
N THR A 246 30.90 0.37 -10.90
CA THR A 246 31.14 1.30 -12.02
C THR A 246 30.05 1.28 -13.07
N ARG A 247 29.33 0.16 -13.23
CA ARG A 247 28.23 -0.03 -14.18
C ARG A 247 27.05 0.87 -13.79
N TRP A 248 26.61 0.73 -12.55
CA TRP A 248 25.47 1.45 -11.99
C TRP A 248 25.84 2.80 -11.36
N LYS A 249 27.16 3.04 -11.18
CA LYS A 249 27.70 4.17 -10.42
C LYS A 249 27.05 4.24 -9.04
N VAL A 250 27.03 3.10 -8.34
CA VAL A 250 26.57 2.99 -6.95
C VAL A 250 27.78 2.75 -6.06
N LEU A 251 27.79 3.41 -4.90
CA LEU A 251 28.71 3.08 -3.81
C LEU A 251 27.97 2.13 -2.86
N VAL A 252 28.41 0.88 -2.81
CA VAL A 252 27.78 -0.20 -2.06
C VAL A 252 28.17 -0.07 -0.58
N ASN A 253 27.47 0.84 0.11
CA ASN A 253 27.72 1.18 1.51
C ASN A 253 26.78 0.46 2.49
N ALA A 254 26.08 -0.58 2.01
CA ALA A 254 25.19 -1.42 2.80
C ALA A 254 25.30 -2.85 2.28
N HIS A 255 25.20 -3.82 3.19
CA HIS A 255 25.17 -5.23 2.84
C HIS A 255 23.80 -5.63 2.29
N VAL A 256 23.78 -6.43 1.22
CA VAL A 256 22.56 -6.93 0.58
C VAL A 256 22.76 -8.41 0.28
N GLU A 257 21.88 -9.23 0.83
CA GLU A 257 21.74 -10.65 0.52
C GLU A 257 20.28 -10.87 0.18
N ALA A 258 20.00 -11.40 -1.00
CA ALA A 258 18.66 -11.87 -1.33
C ALA A 258 18.48 -13.27 -0.75
N ASP A 259 17.34 -13.50 -0.12
CA ASP A 259 16.96 -14.84 0.33
C ASP A 259 16.55 -15.64 -0.92
N SER A 260 17.31 -16.68 -1.24
CA SER A 260 17.08 -17.58 -2.38
C SER A 260 16.45 -18.90 -1.95
#